data_AF-A3MT54-F1
#
_entry.id   AF-A3MT54-F1
#
_cell.length_a   1.000
_cell.length_b   1.000
_cell.length_c   1.000
_cell.angle_alpha   90.00
_cell.angle_beta   90.00
_cell.angle_gamma   90.00
#
_symmetry.space_group_name_H-M   'P 1'
#
loop_
_entity.id
_entity.type
_entity.pdbx_description
1 polymer ?
#
loop_
_entity_poly.entity_id
_entity_poly.type
_entity_poly.pdbx_seq_one_letter_code
_entity_poly.pdbx_strand_id
1 'polypeptide(L)' 'MYRAGRFAKACFLAQQAAEKALKALLIKRGGVYERTHSVVTLLERAEAYVDVPAELLT' A
#
# COMPACT_ATOMS: atom_id res chain seq x y z
N MET A 1 -13.88 -12.34 -4.87
CA MET A 1 -14.05 -11.55 -6.11
C MET A 1 -13.39 -12.22 -7.31
N TYR A 2 -12.11 -12.61 -7.23
CA TYR A 2 -11.41 -13.30 -8.32
C TYR A 2 -12.09 -14.60 -8.80
N ARG A 3 -12.36 -15.55 -7.88
CA ARG A 3 -13.05 -16.82 -8.20
C ARG A 3 -14.47 -16.65 -8.76
N ALA A 4 -15.07 -15.48 -8.61
CA ALA A 4 -16.39 -15.16 -9.15
C ALA A 4 -16.31 -14.41 -10.50
N GLY A 5 -15.14 -14.34 -11.13
CA GLY A 5 -14.92 -13.63 -12.41
C GLY A 5 -14.95 -12.10 -12.31
N ARG A 6 -15.06 -11.53 -11.09
CA ARG A 6 -15.17 -10.07 -10.88
C ARG A 6 -13.79 -9.43 -10.73
N PHE A 7 -13.00 -9.45 -11.81
CA PHE A 7 -11.59 -9.04 -11.78
C PHE A 7 -11.39 -7.58 -11.37
N ALA A 8 -12.17 -6.64 -11.90
CA ALA A 8 -12.08 -5.23 -11.52
C ALA A 8 -12.23 -5.02 -9.99
N LYS A 9 -13.19 -5.73 -9.37
CA LYS A 9 -13.39 -5.66 -7.92
C LYS A 9 -12.27 -6.36 -7.15
N ALA A 10 -11.70 -7.43 -7.69
CA ALA A 10 -10.55 -8.09 -7.11
C ALA A 10 -9.33 -7.15 -7.08
N CYS A 11 -9.03 -6.47 -8.21
CA CYS A 11 -7.94 -5.50 -8.28
C CYS A 11 -8.16 -4.31 -7.34
N PHE A 12 -9.38 -3.78 -7.27
CA PHE A 12 -9.73 -2.72 -6.32
C PHE A 12 -9.47 -3.13 -4.86
N LEU A 13 -9.87 -4.34 -4.47
CA LEU A 13 -9.63 -4.84 -3.12
C LEU A 13 -8.14 -5.10 -2.86
N ALA A 14 -7.39 -5.55 -3.86
CA ALA A 14 -5.95 -5.74 -3.76
C ALA A 14 -5.22 -4.41 -3.51
N GLN A 15 -5.53 -3.35 -4.28
CA GLN A 15 -4.99 -2.02 -4.04
C GLN A 15 -5.35 -1.51 -2.64
N GLN A 16 -6.62 -1.67 -2.23
CA GLN A 16 -7.08 -1.26 -0.90
C GLN A 16 -6.40 -2.00 0.25
N ALA A 17 -6.03 -3.26 0.04
CA ALA A 17 -5.28 -4.05 1.02
C ALA A 17 -3.85 -3.52 1.16
N ALA A 18 -3.15 -3.30 0.03
CA ALA A 18 -1.80 -2.72 0.03
C ALA A 18 -1.78 -1.32 0.68
N GLU A 19 -2.74 -0.45 0.32
CA GLU A 19 -2.87 0.89 0.88
C GLU A 19 -3.02 0.87 2.41
N LYS A 20 -3.91 0.03 2.94
CA LYS A 20 -4.15 -0.06 4.39
C LYS A 20 -2.94 -0.64 5.14
N ALA A 21 -2.27 -1.63 4.57
CA ALA A 21 -1.08 -2.22 5.17
C ALA A 21 0.05 -1.17 5.30
N LEU A 22 0.31 -0.40 4.24
CA LEU A 22 1.33 0.64 4.27
C LEU A 22 0.97 1.79 5.22
N LYS A 23 -0.30 2.24 5.24
CA LYS A 23 -0.74 3.24 6.23
C LYS A 23 -0.54 2.74 7.66
N ALA A 24 -0.86 1.48 7.94
CA ALA A 24 -0.63 0.89 9.26
C ALA A 24 0.85 0.85 9.62
N LEU A 25 1.73 0.52 8.66
CA LEU A 25 3.18 0.57 8.83
C LEU A 25 3.67 1.98 9.19
N LEU A 26 3.25 2.99 8.43
CA LEU A 26 3.63 4.40 8.65
C LEU A 26 3.14 4.92 10.00
N ILE A 27 1.92 4.55 10.41
CA ILE A 27 1.42 4.86 11.76
C ILE A 27 2.29 4.15 12.81
N LYS A 28 2.59 2.87 12.63
CA LYS A 28 3.30 2.06 13.63
C LYS A 28 4.76 2.49 13.80
N ARG A 29 5.43 2.88 12.73
CA ARG A 29 6.87 3.23 12.73
C ARG A 29 7.13 4.73 12.81
N GLY A 30 6.33 5.54 12.13
CA GLY A 30 6.50 6.98 12.05
C GLY A 30 5.52 7.79 12.89
N GLY A 31 4.44 7.18 13.39
CA GLY A 31 3.36 7.92 14.07
C GLY A 31 2.55 8.83 13.14
N VAL A 32 2.72 8.69 11.81
CA VAL A 32 2.08 9.54 10.80
C VAL A 32 0.93 8.80 10.13
N TYR A 33 -0.21 9.47 10.02
CA TYR A 33 -1.34 9.00 9.22
C TYR A 33 -1.37 9.69 7.85
N GLU A 34 -0.89 8.97 6.82
CA GLU A 34 -0.93 9.45 5.44
C GLU A 34 -2.33 9.33 4.83
N ARG A 35 -2.81 10.40 4.19
CA ARG A 35 -4.17 10.48 3.63
C ARG A 35 -4.25 10.08 2.15
N THR A 36 -3.12 9.95 1.46
CA THR A 36 -3.09 9.56 0.04
C THR A 36 -3.63 8.15 -0.20
N HIS A 37 -4.10 7.88 -1.41
CA HIS A 37 -4.47 6.53 -1.89
C HIS A 37 -3.40 5.93 -2.83
N SER A 38 -2.36 6.70 -3.16
CA SER A 38 -1.24 6.25 -3.98
C SER A 38 -0.39 5.26 -3.19
N VAL A 39 -0.40 4.00 -3.59
CA VAL A 39 0.44 2.94 -2.99
C VAL A 39 1.92 3.23 -3.21
N VAL A 40 2.29 3.75 -4.38
CA VAL A 40 3.67 4.15 -4.70
C VAL A 40 4.15 5.23 -3.74
N THR A 41 3.37 6.29 -3.55
CA THR A 41 3.72 7.35 -2.59
C THR A 41 3.82 6.83 -1.16
N LEU A 42 2.94 5.89 -0.76
CA LEU A 42 3.04 5.27 0.56
C LEU A 42 4.31 4.41 0.71
N LEU A 43 4.77 3.74 -0.36
CA LEU A 43 6.03 2.99 -0.39
C LEU A 43 7.24 3.92 -0.28
N GLU A 44 7.30 5.00 -1.07
CA GLU A 44 8.35 6.03 -0.99
C GLU A 44 8.46 6.61 0.43
N ARG A 45 7.32 6.87 1.09
CA ARG A 45 7.33 7.31 2.50
C ARG A 45 7.81 6.23 3.46
N ALA A 46 7.58 4.96 3.14
CA ALA A 46 7.98 3.84 3.98
C ALA A 46 9.50 3.61 3.97
N GLU A 47 10.22 4.04 2.93
CA GLU A 47 11.69 3.97 2.84
C GLU A 47 12.39 4.66 4.03
N ALA A 48 11.74 5.66 4.65
CA ALA A 48 12.26 6.31 5.85
C ALA A 48 12.28 5.41 7.10
N TYR A 49 11.57 4.28 7.08
CA TYR A 49 11.32 3.42 8.25
C TYR A 49 11.67 1.95 8.05
N VAL A 50 11.68 1.47 6.81
CA VAL A 50 12.00 0.09 6.43
C VAL A 50 12.75 0.08 5.11
N ASP A 51 13.52 -0.99 4.89
CA ASP A 51 14.09 -1.26 3.57
C ASP A 51 12.97 -1.66 2.60
N VAL A 52 12.81 -0.92 1.52
CA VAL A 52 11.81 -1.17 0.48
C VAL A 52 12.53 -1.67 -0.76
N PRO A 53 12.24 -2.90 -1.23
CA PRO A 53 12.84 -3.42 -2.45
C PRO A 53 12.57 -2.50 -3.65
N ALA A 54 13.62 -2.17 -4.40
CA ALA A 54 13.54 -1.21 -5.50
C ALA A 54 12.55 -1.62 -6.59
N GLU A 55 12.34 -2.93 -6.80
CA GLU A 55 11.36 -3.47 -7.75
C GLU A 55 9.90 -3.10 -7.43
N LEU A 56 9.61 -2.61 -6.21
CA LEU A 56 8.26 -2.18 -5.83
C LEU A 56 7.98 -0.72 -6.19
N LEU A 57 9.00 0.05 -6.60
CA LEU A 57 8.89 1.48 -6.96
C LEU A 57 8.97 1.73 -8.47
N THR A 58 9.27 0.69 -9.26
CA THR A 58 9.40 0.72 -10.73
C THR A 58 8.23 0.05 -11.42
#